data_AF-A0AAN7FYQ4-F1
#
_entry.id   AF-A0AAN7FYQ4-F1
#
_cell.length_a   1.000
_cell.length_b   1.000
_cell.length_c   1.000
_cell.angle_alpha   90.00
_cell.angle_beta   90.00
_cell.angle_gamma   90.00
#
_symmetry.space_group_name_H-M   'P 1'
#
loop_
_entity.id
_entity.type
_entity.pdbx_description
1 polymer ?
#
loop_
_entity_poly.entity_id
_entity_poly.type
_entity_poly.pdbx_seq_one_letter_code
_entity_poly.pdbx_strand_id
1 'polypeptide(L)'
;MASPINYLSILVIPLLKLDDAYLRSLCQKTSDPNFCFTTLKANPRTFAASGDLNHLGLVTIAILIDTVQDKTRMENCQYDYNNALKILRDVYASFSTQNYNGAKSLIINAGNGLAGCDQSYKDPPARTSPILDALSKVLKKRDIAIVVFNTITG
;
A
#
# COMPACT_ATOMS: atom_id res chain seq x y z
N MET A 1 47.08 -40.44 -39.53
CA MET A 1 45.66 -40.51 -39.95
C MET A 1 44.85 -39.85 -38.85
N ALA A 2 44.39 -38.63 -39.07
CA ALA A 2 43.69 -37.83 -38.07
C ALA A 2 42.17 -38.03 -38.20
N SER A 3 41.51 -38.45 -37.13
CA SER A 3 40.04 -38.45 -37.04
C SER A 3 39.54 -37.04 -36.74
N PRO A 4 38.44 -36.57 -37.37
CA PRO A 4 37.83 -35.31 -36.99
C PRO A 4 36.96 -35.51 -35.73
N ILE A 5 37.22 -34.68 -34.73
CA ILE A 5 36.42 -34.55 -33.52
C ILE A 5 35.05 -33.98 -33.93
N ASN A 6 34.01 -34.77 -33.70
CA ASN A 6 32.61 -34.41 -33.91
C ASN A 6 32.23 -33.31 -32.90
N TYR A 7 32.04 -32.09 -33.38
CA TYR A 7 31.60 -30.96 -32.56
C TYR A 7 30.17 -31.20 -32.09
N LEU A 8 30.02 -31.59 -30.83
CA LEU A 8 28.80 -31.44 -30.05
C LEU A 8 28.44 -29.95 -30.02
N SER A 9 27.53 -29.52 -30.89
CA SER A 9 26.87 -28.23 -30.80
C SER A 9 26.02 -28.19 -29.54
N ILE A 10 26.61 -27.78 -28.42
CA ILE A 10 25.86 -27.36 -27.24
C ILE A 10 25.03 -26.16 -27.67
N LEU A 11 23.73 -26.38 -27.85
CA LEU A 11 22.76 -25.32 -28.04
C LEU A 11 22.71 -24.54 -26.72
N VAL A 12 23.52 -23.48 -26.64
CA VAL A 12 23.39 -22.47 -25.59
C VAL A 12 22.07 -21.77 -25.88
N ILE A 13 20.97 -22.29 -25.34
CA ILE A 13 19.72 -21.52 -25.27
C ILE A 13 20.09 -20.27 -24.48
N PRO A 14 20.04 -19.07 -25.07
CA PRO A 14 20.30 -17.86 -24.30
C PRO A 14 19.31 -17.87 -23.15
N LEU A 15 19.81 -17.78 -21.91
CA LEU A 15 18.96 -17.46 -20.78
C LEU A 15 18.20 -16.19 -21.20
N LEU A 16 16.89 -16.32 -21.39
CA LEU A 16 16.08 -15.26 -21.92
C LEU A 16 15.99 -14.18 -20.84
N LYS A 17 16.89 -13.20 -20.92
CA LYS A 17 16.95 -12.13 -19.94
C LYS A 17 15.75 -11.23 -20.18
N LEU A 18 14.84 -11.15 -19.21
CA LEU A 18 13.74 -10.19 -19.25
C LEU A 18 14.30 -8.77 -19.33
N ASP A 19 13.98 -8.06 -20.40
CA ASP A 19 14.31 -6.66 -20.61
C ASP A 19 13.05 -5.85 -21.01
N ASP A 20 13.22 -4.54 -21.16
CA ASP A 20 12.13 -3.65 -21.57
C ASP A 20 11.53 -4.04 -22.92
N ALA A 21 12.33 -4.51 -23.88
CA ALA A 21 11.87 -4.85 -25.22
C ALA A 21 10.97 -6.09 -25.18
N TYR A 22 11.39 -7.12 -24.45
CA TYR A 22 10.59 -8.32 -24.22
C TYR A 22 9.30 -7.98 -23.46
N LEU A 23 9.39 -7.19 -22.39
CA LEU A 23 8.22 -6.79 -21.61
C LEU A 23 7.21 -6.02 -22.47
N ARG A 24 7.67 -5.13 -23.36
CA ARG A 24 6.81 -4.46 -24.35
C ARG A 24 6.15 -5.46 -25.29
N SER A 25 6.92 -6.39 -25.86
CA SER A 25 6.38 -7.41 -26.77
C SER A 25 5.34 -8.30 -26.08
N LEU A 26 5.55 -8.64 -24.82
CA LEU A 26 4.60 -9.38 -24.00
C LEU A 26 3.31 -8.56 -23.80
N CYS A 27 3.46 -7.30 -23.38
CA CYS A 27 2.33 -6.43 -23.08
C CYS A 27 1.46 -6.07 -24.29
N GLN A 28 2.01 -6.10 -25.52
CA GLN A 28 1.21 -5.95 -26.74
C GLN A 28 0.12 -7.01 -26.92
N LYS A 29 0.21 -8.13 -26.19
CA LYS A 29 -0.82 -9.20 -26.21
C LYS A 29 -1.97 -8.94 -25.24
N THR A 30 -1.89 -7.88 -24.43
CA THR A 30 -2.93 -7.51 -23.47
C THR A 30 -3.88 -6.47 -24.07
N SER A 31 -5.05 -6.28 -23.44
CA SER A 31 -6.02 -5.27 -23.86
C SER A 31 -5.53 -3.83 -23.63
N ASP A 32 -4.61 -3.61 -22.69
CA ASP A 32 -3.99 -2.32 -22.41
C ASP A 32 -2.46 -2.49 -22.29
N PRO A 33 -1.74 -2.40 -23.43
CA PRO A 33 -0.29 -2.58 -23.45
C PRO A 33 0.49 -1.57 -22.60
N ASN A 34 -0.01 -0.33 -22.51
CA ASN A 34 0.66 0.73 -21.75
C ASN A 34 0.51 0.48 -20.25
N PHE A 35 -0.70 0.13 -19.80
CA PHE A 35 -0.95 -0.22 -18.40
C PHE A 35 -0.13 -1.45 -17.99
N CYS A 36 -0.11 -2.50 -18.82
CA CYS A 36 0.72 -3.69 -18.57
C CYS A 36 2.19 -3.33 -18.40
N PHE A 37 2.77 -2.58 -19.34
CA PHE A 37 4.19 -2.26 -19.33
C PHE A 37 4.57 -1.39 -18.14
N THR A 38 3.79 -0.33 -17.87
CA THR A 38 4.05 0.58 -16.75
C THR A 38 3.90 -0.12 -15.40
N THR A 39 2.88 -0.97 -15.25
CA THR A 39 2.64 -1.75 -14.02
C THR A 39 3.77 -2.73 -13.72
N LEU A 40 4.14 -3.57 -14.69
CA LEU A 40 5.22 -4.53 -14.50
C LEU A 40 6.56 -3.82 -14.31
N LYS A 41 6.86 -2.78 -15.09
CA LYS A 41 8.13 -2.03 -14.97
C LYS A 41 8.27 -1.31 -13.63
N ALA A 42 7.18 -0.78 -13.07
CA ALA A 42 7.21 -0.10 -11.78
C ALA A 42 7.49 -1.04 -10.60
N ASN A 43 7.23 -2.34 -10.74
CA ASN A 43 7.48 -3.30 -9.67
C ASN A 43 8.97 -3.71 -9.65
N PRO A 44 9.72 -3.42 -8.57
CA PRO A 44 11.15 -3.75 -8.50
C PRO A 44 11.42 -5.26 -8.58
N ARG A 45 10.42 -6.10 -8.25
CA ARG A 45 10.53 -7.56 -8.32
C ARG A 45 10.60 -8.06 -9.76
N THR A 46 10.06 -7.33 -10.73
CA THR A 46 9.98 -7.75 -12.14
C THR A 46 11.31 -8.18 -12.72
N PHE A 47 12.39 -7.44 -12.42
CA PHE A 47 13.73 -7.70 -12.94
C PHE A 47 14.70 -8.29 -11.90
N ALA A 48 14.21 -8.66 -10.71
CA ALA A 48 15.06 -9.02 -9.56
C ALA A 48 15.59 -10.46 -9.54
N ALA A 49 15.05 -11.39 -10.35
CA ALA A 49 15.50 -12.79 -10.42
C ALA A 49 16.06 -13.14 -11.81
N SER A 50 16.15 -14.44 -12.15
CA SER A 50 16.56 -14.99 -13.46
C SER A 50 15.86 -14.33 -14.67
N GLY A 51 14.77 -13.58 -14.44
CA GLY A 51 14.01 -12.91 -15.49
C GLY A 51 13.28 -13.92 -16.37
N ASP A 52 13.06 -15.13 -15.89
CA ASP A 52 12.26 -16.10 -16.63
C ASP A 52 10.76 -15.80 -16.49
N LEU A 53 9.98 -16.46 -17.35
CA LEU A 53 8.53 -16.30 -17.38
C LEU A 53 7.84 -16.80 -16.11
N ASN A 54 8.42 -17.76 -15.39
CA ASN A 54 7.86 -18.26 -14.15
C ASN A 54 7.94 -17.17 -13.07
N HIS A 55 9.10 -16.53 -12.95
CA HIS A 55 9.30 -15.39 -12.07
C HIS A 55 8.36 -14.24 -12.43
N LEU A 56 8.23 -13.89 -13.71
CA LEU A 56 7.30 -12.85 -14.16
C LEU A 56 5.83 -13.20 -13.83
N GLY A 57 5.46 -14.47 -13.94
CA GLY A 57 4.15 -14.98 -13.52
C GLY A 57 3.90 -14.76 -12.03
N LEU A 58 4.87 -15.12 -11.17
CA LEU A 58 4.79 -14.89 -9.72
C LEU A 58 4.71 -13.40 -9.37
N VAL A 59 5.49 -12.54 -10.04
CA VAL A 59 5.42 -11.09 -9.85
C VAL A 59 4.04 -10.56 -10.23
N THR A 60 3.46 -11.03 -11.33
CA THR A 60 2.11 -10.63 -11.77
C THR A 60 1.05 -11.02 -10.74
N ILE A 61 1.11 -12.24 -10.21
CA ILE A 61 0.21 -12.70 -9.13
C ILE A 61 0.39 -11.84 -7.88
N ALA A 62 1.63 -11.52 -7.50
CA ALA A 62 1.89 -10.67 -6.35
C ALA A 62 1.33 -9.25 -6.54
N ILE A 63 1.42 -8.67 -7.74
CA ILE A 63 0.81 -7.37 -8.04
C ILE A 63 -0.71 -7.43 -7.88
N LEU A 64 -1.36 -8.52 -8.31
CA LEU A 64 -2.81 -8.71 -8.12
C LEU A 64 -3.18 -8.80 -6.64
N ILE A 65 -2.44 -9.59 -5.86
CA ILE A 65 -2.64 -9.72 -4.41
C ILE A 65 -2.49 -8.34 -3.74
N ASP A 66 -1.41 -7.62 -4.03
CA ASP A 66 -1.16 -6.30 -3.45
C ASP A 66 -2.30 -5.32 -3.81
N THR A 67 -2.84 -5.39 -5.03
CA THR A 67 -3.96 -4.54 -5.49
C THR A 67 -5.24 -4.82 -4.70
N VAL A 68 -5.58 -6.09 -4.51
CA VAL A 68 -6.75 -6.49 -3.72
C VAL A 68 -6.55 -6.11 -2.24
N GLN A 69 -5.35 -6.31 -1.70
CA GLN A 69 -5.03 -5.95 -0.32
C GLN A 69 -5.12 -4.43 -0.08
N ASP A 70 -4.66 -3.61 -1.02
CA ASP A 70 -4.80 -2.14 -0.94
C ASP A 70 -6.27 -1.70 -0.90
N LYS A 71 -7.16 -2.41 -1.63
CA LYS A 71 -8.61 -2.18 -1.54
C LYS A 71 -9.15 -2.48 -0.14
N THR A 72 -8.79 -3.63 0.46
CA THR A 72 -9.21 -3.99 1.81
C THR A 72 -8.69 -3.01 2.87
N ARG A 73 -7.43 -2.56 2.74
CA ARG A 73 -6.85 -1.55 3.63
C ARG A 73 -7.64 -0.24 3.57
N MET A 74 -8.05 0.21 2.38
CA MET A 74 -8.90 1.39 2.21
C MET A 74 -10.27 1.23 2.88
N GLU A 75 -10.90 0.06 2.78
CA GLU A 75 -12.19 -0.20 3.42
C GLU A 75 -12.09 -0.18 4.95
N ASN A 76 -11.03 -0.77 5.51
CA ASN A 76 -10.74 -0.71 6.94
C ASN A 76 -10.50 0.74 7.40
N CYS A 77 -9.71 1.51 6.64
CA CYS A 77 -9.54 2.93 6.90
C CYS A 77 -10.89 3.66 6.89
N GLN A 78 -11.74 3.43 5.89
CA GLN A 78 -13.06 4.06 5.84
C GLN A 78 -13.90 3.73 7.07
N TYR A 79 -13.86 2.49 7.54
CA TYR A 79 -14.52 2.06 8.77
C TYR A 79 -13.98 2.83 10.00
N ASP A 80 -12.66 2.92 10.16
CA ASP A 80 -12.02 3.65 11.26
C ASP A 80 -12.40 5.14 11.26
N TYR A 81 -12.42 5.77 10.08
CA TYR A 81 -12.84 7.18 9.94
C TYR A 81 -14.30 7.39 10.30
N ASN A 82 -15.18 6.48 9.89
CA ASN A 82 -16.60 6.54 10.23
C ASN A 82 -16.82 6.40 11.75
N ASN A 83 -16.06 5.53 12.41
CA ASN A 83 -16.10 5.39 13.87
C ASN A 83 -15.54 6.62 14.57
N ALA A 84 -14.39 7.14 14.12
CA ALA A 84 -13.84 8.38 14.65
C ALA A 84 -14.81 9.55 14.52
N LEU A 85 -15.52 9.67 13.39
CA LEU A 85 -16.53 10.71 13.19
C LEU A 85 -17.69 10.60 14.18
N LYS A 86 -18.16 9.38 14.49
CA LYS A 86 -19.18 9.17 15.53
C LYS A 86 -18.67 9.63 16.89
N ILE A 87 -17.48 9.20 17.28
CA ILE A 87 -16.86 9.59 18.56
C ILE A 87 -16.67 11.11 18.63
N LEU A 88 -16.26 11.77 17.53
CA LEU A 88 -16.09 13.22 17.50
C LEU A 88 -17.42 13.98 17.67
N ARG A 89 -18.57 13.41 17.28
CA ARG A 89 -19.88 13.98 17.61
C ARG A 89 -20.18 13.86 19.10
N ASP A 90 -19.78 12.75 19.73
CA ASP A 90 -19.91 12.55 21.17
C ASP A 90 -18.95 13.45 21.97
N VAL A 91 -17.77 13.76 21.43
CA VAL A 91 -16.85 14.78 21.97
C VAL A 91 -17.57 16.12 22.04
N TYR A 92 -18.22 16.54 20.95
CA TYR A 92 -18.96 17.80 20.91
C TYR A 92 -20.10 17.83 21.95
N ALA A 93 -20.90 16.76 22.04
CA ALA A 93 -21.99 16.66 23.01
C ALA A 93 -21.49 16.66 24.47
N SER A 94 -20.38 15.97 24.73
CA SER A 94 -19.73 15.97 26.06
C SER A 94 -19.21 17.37 26.40
N PHE A 95 -18.59 18.04 25.44
CA PHE A 95 -18.07 19.38 25.64
C PHE A 95 -19.19 20.42 25.86
N SER A 96 -20.30 20.34 25.12
CA SER A 96 -21.44 21.25 25.27
C SER A 96 -22.16 21.12 26.62
N THR A 97 -22.02 19.98 27.28
CA THR A 97 -22.53 19.71 28.63
C THR A 97 -21.47 19.96 29.72
N GLN A 98 -20.35 20.62 29.35
CA GLN A 98 -19.22 20.93 30.23
C GLN A 98 -18.51 19.69 30.82
N ASN A 99 -18.76 18.51 30.26
CA ASN A 99 -18.02 17.30 30.60
C ASN A 99 -16.67 17.26 29.85
N TYR A 100 -15.76 18.17 30.22
CA TYR A 100 -14.48 18.36 29.54
C TYR A 100 -13.56 17.14 29.64
N ASN A 101 -13.53 16.47 30.80
CA ASN A 101 -12.76 15.24 30.98
C ASN A 101 -13.29 14.10 30.09
N GLY A 102 -14.62 13.97 29.96
CA GLY A 102 -15.25 13.04 29.02
C GLY A 102 -14.91 13.36 27.57
N ALA A 103 -15.05 14.63 27.16
CA ALA A 103 -14.67 15.10 25.82
C ALA A 103 -13.20 14.82 25.50
N LYS A 104 -12.30 15.03 26.47
CA LYS A 104 -10.86 14.72 26.34
C LYS A 104 -10.58 13.23 26.19
N SER A 105 -11.24 12.36 26.97
CA SER A 105 -11.10 10.91 26.80
C SER A 105 -11.56 10.46 25.41
N LEU A 106 -12.72 10.95 24.97
CA LEU A 106 -13.29 10.61 23.67
C LEU A 106 -12.42 11.10 22.50
N ILE A 107 -11.86 12.31 22.55
CA ILE A 107 -11.05 12.83 21.44
C ILE A 107 -9.73 12.06 21.28
N ILE A 108 -9.15 11.58 22.39
CA ILE A 108 -8.00 10.68 22.38
C ILE A 108 -8.39 9.34 21.75
N ASN A 109 -9.53 8.77 22.14
CA ASN A 109 -10.04 7.52 21.58
C ASN A 109 -10.26 7.62 20.06
N ALA A 110 -10.90 8.69 19.57
CA ALA A 110 -11.07 8.93 18.14
C ALA A 110 -9.73 8.94 17.38
N GLY A 111 -8.71 9.59 17.96
CA GLY A 111 -7.36 9.61 17.38
C GLY A 111 -6.69 8.23 17.36
N ASN A 112 -6.85 7.44 18.42
CA ASN A 112 -6.31 6.08 18.48
C ASN A 112 -7.00 5.13 17.49
N GLY A 113 -8.32 5.28 17.29
CA GLY A 113 -9.07 4.53 16.29
C GLY A 113 -8.53 4.75 14.87
N LEU A 114 -8.06 5.96 14.57
CA LEU A 114 -7.45 6.28 13.27
C LEU A 114 -6.04 5.69 13.08
N ALA A 115 -5.38 5.19 14.13
CA ALA A 115 -4.06 4.56 14.02
C ALA A 115 -4.12 3.19 13.32
N GLY A 116 -5.26 2.49 13.38
CA GLY A 116 -5.47 1.21 12.68
C GLY A 116 -5.29 1.35 11.17
N CYS A 117 -5.87 2.40 10.60
CA CYS A 117 -5.69 2.76 9.20
C CYS A 117 -4.21 2.93 8.80
N ASP A 118 -3.43 3.69 9.58
CA ASP A 118 -1.99 3.89 9.29
C ASP A 118 -1.19 2.59 9.38
N GLN A 119 -1.49 1.79 10.40
CA GLN A 119 -0.80 0.52 10.62
C GLN A 119 -1.02 -0.46 9.46
N SER A 120 -2.23 -0.50 8.90
CA SER A 120 -2.56 -1.40 7.79
C SER A 120 -1.67 -1.22 6.56
N TYR A 121 -1.15 -0.01 6.35
CA TYR A 121 -0.23 0.34 5.24
C TYR A 121 1.25 0.10 5.57
N LYS A 122 1.58 -0.01 6.86
CA LYS A 122 2.93 -0.35 7.33
C LYS A 122 3.18 -1.86 7.33
N ASP A 123 2.11 -2.66 7.39
CA ASP A 123 2.21 -4.12 7.31
C ASP A 123 2.69 -4.57 5.91
N PRO A 124 3.51 -5.63 5.79
CA PRO A 124 3.98 -6.13 4.51
C PRO A 124 2.84 -6.54 3.54
N PRO A 125 2.94 -6.22 2.23
CA PRO A 125 3.94 -5.33 1.64
C PRO A 125 3.65 -3.88 2.05
N ALA A 126 4.66 -3.25 2.66
CA ALA A 126 4.54 -1.89 3.17
C ALA A 126 4.40 -0.93 1.98
N ARG A 127 3.46 0.01 2.08
CA ARG A 127 3.16 1.00 1.04
C ARG A 127 2.82 2.33 1.67
N THR A 128 3.00 3.41 0.90
CA THR A 128 2.53 4.72 1.34
C THR A 128 1.01 4.76 1.25
N SER A 129 0.35 5.04 2.36
CA SER A 129 -1.11 5.23 2.37
C SER A 129 -1.49 6.41 1.47
N PRO A 130 -2.45 6.26 0.54
CA PRO A 130 -2.92 7.35 -0.30
C PRO A 130 -3.68 8.43 0.48
N ILE A 131 -4.03 8.17 1.75
CA ILE A 131 -4.73 9.10 2.64
C ILE A 131 -3.86 9.58 3.81
N LEU A 132 -2.53 9.37 3.74
CA LEU A 132 -1.59 9.74 4.79
C LEU A 132 -1.67 11.24 5.16
N ASP A 133 -1.78 12.11 4.16
CA ASP A 133 -1.90 13.56 4.38
C ASP A 133 -3.21 13.92 5.12
N ALA A 134 -4.33 13.32 4.71
CA ALA A 134 -5.61 13.52 5.37
C ALA A 134 -5.58 13.05 6.84
N LEU A 135 -4.97 11.89 7.10
CA LEU A 135 -4.78 11.36 8.44
C LEU A 135 -3.93 12.31 9.30
N SER A 136 -2.79 12.75 8.78
CA SER A 136 -1.90 13.70 9.48
C SER A 136 -2.63 14.99 9.86
N LYS A 137 -3.45 15.52 8.95
CA LYS A 137 -4.25 16.73 9.21
C LYS A 137 -5.26 16.52 10.33
N VAL A 138 -5.95 15.38 10.39
CA VAL A 138 -6.92 15.09 11.45
C VAL A 138 -6.21 14.94 12.81
N LEU A 139 -5.09 14.23 12.86
CA LEU A 139 -4.33 14.04 14.10
C LEU A 139 -3.77 15.37 14.64
N LYS A 140 -3.25 16.25 13.76
CA LYS A 140 -2.82 17.60 14.16
C LYS A 140 -3.97 18.44 14.74
N LYS A 141 -5.17 18.35 14.16
CA LYS A 141 -6.36 19.04 14.68
C LYS A 141 -6.81 18.49 16.04
N ARG A 142 -6.73 17.17 16.23
CA ARG A 142 -6.95 16.52 17.53
C ARG A 142 -5.98 17.08 18.57
N ASP A 143 -4.70 17.20 18.24
CA ASP A 143 -3.67 17.68 19.18
C ASP A 143 -3.97 19.12 19.64
N ILE A 144 -4.40 19.99 18.72
CA ILE A 144 -4.87 21.35 19.05
C ILE A 144 -6.04 21.29 20.05
N ALA A 145 -7.05 20.46 19.78
CA ALA A 145 -8.21 20.34 20.65
C ALA A 145 -7.86 19.78 22.04
N ILE A 146 -6.91 18.84 22.14
CA ILE A 146 -6.40 18.34 23.43
C ILE A 146 -5.74 19.46 24.24
N VAL A 147 -4.93 20.32 23.59
CA VAL A 147 -4.32 21.48 24.26
C VAL A 147 -5.40 22.41 24.81
N VAL A 148 -6.43 22.74 24.01
CA VAL A 148 -7.56 23.57 24.47
C VAL A 148 -8.26 22.93 25.67
N PHE A 149 -8.54 21.63 25.61
CA PHE A 149 -9.22 20.93 26.71
C PHE A 149 -8.38 20.94 27.99
N ASN A 150 -7.06 20.75 27.88
CA ASN A 150 -6.15 20.83 29.02
C ASN A 150 -6.16 22.19 29.69
N THR A 151 -6.24 23.29 28.92
CA THR A 151 -6.32 24.65 29.47
C THR A 151 -7.61 24.88 30.27
N ILE A 152 -8.71 24.20 29.92
CA ILE A 152 -10.00 24.33 30.60
C ILE A 152 -10.05 23.47 31.87
N THR A 153 -9.45 22.28 31.84
CA THR A 153 -9.46 21.32 32.96
C THR A 153 -8.30 21.48 33.94
N GLY A 154 -7.34 22.35 33.61
CA GLY A 154 -6.10 22.57 34.36
C GLY A 154 -6.27 23.51 35.54
#